data_AF-Q7D8A6-F1
#
_entry.id   AF-Q7D8A6-F1
#
_cell.length_a   1.000
_cell.length_b   1.000
_cell.length_c   1.000
_cell.angle_alpha   90.00
_cell.angle_beta   90.00
_cell.angle_gamma   90.00
#
_symmetry.space_group_name_H-M   'P 1'
#
loop_
_entity.id
_entity.type
_entity.pdbx_description
1 polymer ?
#
loop_
_entity_poly.entity_id
_entity_poly.type
_entity_poly.pdbx_seq_one_letter_code
_entity_poly.pdbx_strand_id
1 'polypeptide(L)'
;MTSSVRRQLAEKVDLRELAHLEQLAVFSDPHRLPGIRMIASTYLGVVPSPATPELPADTRWHPVSSLPPMAFDHGPMVTHARTRLIAKMSYTNIGFALAPKEFALSTLRDIYGAALGYQVDATNLQRVLARRRVITQTGTIAQSGRSGGRPAALYRFTDSQLRVTDEFAALRPPGQL
;
A
#
# COMPACT_ATOMS: atom_id res chain seq x y z
N MET A 1 -14.09 16.90 -8.04
CA MET A 1 -13.30 15.98 -8.90
C MET A 1 -13.20 14.56 -8.35
N THR A 2 -13.17 14.34 -7.04
CA THR A 2 -13.10 13.01 -6.40
C THR A 2 -14.30 12.09 -6.73
N SER A 3 -15.47 12.65 -7.05
CA SER A 3 -16.68 11.89 -7.41
C SER A 3 -16.56 11.13 -8.74
N SER A 4 -15.89 11.69 -9.74
CA SER A 4 -15.73 11.05 -11.06
C SER A 4 -14.81 9.83 -11.01
N VAL A 5 -13.75 9.93 -10.21
CA VAL A 5 -12.77 8.86 -9.99
C VAL A 5 -13.38 7.74 -9.17
N ARG A 6 -14.15 8.08 -8.12
CA ARG A 6 -14.92 7.07 -7.40
C ARG A 6 -15.93 6.37 -8.31
N ARG A 7 -16.56 7.07 -9.25
CA ARG A 7 -17.48 6.43 -10.21
C ARG A 7 -16.77 5.50 -11.20
N GLN A 8 -15.68 5.94 -11.85
CA GLN A 8 -14.93 5.11 -12.80
C GLN A 8 -14.23 3.92 -12.14
N LEU A 9 -13.71 4.09 -10.92
CA LEU A 9 -13.16 2.96 -10.17
C LEU A 9 -14.31 2.03 -9.71
N ALA A 10 -15.45 2.55 -9.25
CA ALA A 10 -16.61 1.73 -8.87
C ALA A 10 -17.21 0.91 -10.03
N GLU A 11 -17.01 1.32 -11.29
CA GLU A 11 -17.41 0.54 -12.48
C GLU A 11 -16.52 -0.68 -12.74
N LYS A 12 -15.31 -0.77 -12.17
CA LYS A 12 -14.35 -1.86 -12.45
C LYS A 12 -13.77 -2.58 -11.23
N VAL A 13 -13.73 -1.94 -10.07
CA VAL A 13 -13.21 -2.49 -8.82
C VAL A 13 -14.12 -1.96 -7.72
N ASP A 14 -14.75 -2.85 -6.94
CA ASP A 14 -15.63 -2.41 -5.87
C ASP A 14 -14.86 -1.56 -4.85
N LEU A 15 -15.06 -0.25 -4.94
CA LEU A 15 -14.38 0.74 -4.11
C LEU A 15 -14.71 0.66 -2.62
N ARG A 16 -15.71 -0.15 -2.25
CA ARG A 16 -16.10 -0.37 -0.86
C ARG A 16 -14.98 -1.00 -0.03
N GLU A 17 -13.99 -1.63 -0.67
CA GLU A 17 -12.87 -2.29 0.02
C GLU A 17 -11.58 -1.47 0.10
N LEU A 18 -11.54 -0.24 -0.43
CA LEU A 18 -10.34 0.58 -0.33
C LEU A 18 -10.12 1.08 1.10
N ALA A 19 -8.99 0.73 1.69
CA ALA A 19 -8.55 1.27 2.98
C ALA A 19 -7.84 2.62 2.83
N HIS A 20 -7.29 2.92 1.65
CA HIS A 20 -6.71 4.22 1.33
C HIS A 20 -6.84 4.55 -0.16
N LEU A 21 -7.07 5.82 -0.48
CA LEU A 21 -7.12 6.33 -1.86
C LEU A 21 -6.51 7.72 -1.91
N GLU A 22 -5.54 7.93 -2.79
CA GLU A 22 -4.93 9.25 -3.02
C GLU A 22 -4.67 9.51 -4.49
N GLN A 23 -4.67 10.80 -4.87
CA GLN A 23 -4.20 11.20 -6.19
C GLN A 23 -2.69 10.98 -6.27
N LEU A 24 -2.25 10.29 -7.31
CA LEU A 24 -0.87 9.90 -7.48
C LEU A 24 -0.09 10.95 -8.28
N ALA A 25 -0.50 11.19 -9.52
CA ALA A 25 0.11 12.13 -10.45
C ALA A 25 -0.84 12.45 -11.63
N VAL A 26 -0.52 13.52 -12.36
CA VAL A 26 -1.11 13.83 -13.66
C VAL A 26 -0.07 13.57 -14.74
N PHE A 27 -0.40 12.73 -15.70
CA PHE A 27 0.42 12.41 -16.87
C PHE A 27 -0.11 13.19 -18.08
N SER A 28 0.69 14.11 -18.58
CA SER A 28 0.24 15.11 -19.57
C SER A 28 1.19 15.31 -20.74
N ASP A 29 2.18 14.41 -20.92
CA ASP A 29 3.08 14.41 -22.08
C ASP A 29 2.24 14.46 -23.38
N PRO A 30 2.41 15.49 -24.23
CA PRO A 30 1.65 15.62 -25.47
C PRO A 30 1.78 14.42 -26.43
N HIS A 31 2.86 13.65 -26.33
CA HIS A 31 3.17 12.52 -27.22
C HIS A 31 2.88 11.16 -26.59
N ARG A 32 2.27 11.11 -25.40
CA ARG A 32 1.94 9.83 -24.73
C ARG A 32 0.99 8.94 -25.54
N LEU A 33 0.19 9.55 -26.42
CA LEU A 33 -0.64 8.86 -27.41
C LEU A 33 -0.48 9.53 -28.78
N PRO A 34 0.03 8.82 -29.80
CA PRO A 34 0.10 9.36 -31.15
C PRO A 34 -1.27 9.80 -31.66
N GLY A 35 -1.35 11.02 -32.18
CA GLY A 35 -2.56 11.56 -32.82
C GLY A 35 -3.68 12.00 -31.88
N ILE A 36 -3.54 11.86 -30.56
CA ILE A 36 -4.58 12.24 -29.58
C ILE A 36 -3.96 12.99 -28.41
N ARG A 37 -4.38 14.23 -28.17
CA ARG A 37 -4.04 14.93 -26.93
C ARG A 37 -4.87 14.36 -25.78
N MET A 38 -4.20 13.67 -24.85
CA MET A 38 -4.84 13.08 -23.68
C MET A 38 -4.08 13.43 -22.40
N ILE A 39 -4.82 13.74 -21.34
CA ILE A 39 -4.28 13.94 -19.99
C ILE A 39 -4.87 12.85 -19.09
N ALA A 40 -4.02 12.17 -18.32
CA ALA A 40 -4.44 11.13 -17.39
C ALA A 40 -4.21 11.57 -15.94
N SER A 41 -5.30 11.65 -15.17
CA SER A 41 -5.23 11.82 -13.71
C SER A 41 -5.26 10.44 -13.05
N THR A 42 -4.17 10.09 -12.37
CA THR A 42 -3.99 8.75 -11.78
C THR A 42 -4.16 8.76 -10.27
N TYR A 43 -4.55 7.61 -9.73
CA TYR A 43 -4.82 7.41 -8.31
C TYR A 43 -4.16 6.13 -7.82
N LEU A 44 -3.70 6.15 -6.57
CA LEU A 44 -3.22 4.98 -5.85
C LEU A 44 -4.32 4.55 -4.86
N GLY A 45 -4.91 3.37 -5.10
CA GLY A 45 -5.79 2.69 -4.17
C GLY A 45 -5.03 1.59 -3.42
N VAL A 46 -5.29 1.46 -2.13
CA VAL A 46 -4.73 0.39 -1.29
C VAL A 46 -5.88 -0.38 -0.66
N VAL A 47 -5.82 -1.71 -0.80
CA VAL A 47 -6.76 -2.65 -0.17
C VAL A 47 -6.04 -3.42 0.94
N PRO A 48 -6.74 -3.82 2.01
CA PRO A 48 -6.17 -4.69 3.04
C PRO A 48 -5.69 -6.03 2.46
N SER A 49 -4.74 -6.67 3.13
CA SER A 49 -4.29 -8.02 2.82
C SER A 49 -4.62 -8.97 3.98
N PRO A 50 -5.29 -10.10 3.74
CA PRO A 50 -5.86 -10.51 2.45
C PRO A 50 -7.15 -9.73 2.15
N ALA A 51 -7.33 -9.30 0.90
CA ALA A 51 -8.62 -8.86 0.37
C ALA A 51 -9.05 -9.84 -0.72
N THR A 52 -10.36 -10.11 -0.76
CA THR A 52 -10.99 -10.95 -1.77
C THR A 52 -12.08 -10.14 -2.47
N PRO A 53 -11.72 -9.05 -3.17
CA PRO A 53 -12.71 -8.24 -3.86
C PRO A 53 -13.37 -9.07 -4.96
N GLU A 54 -14.65 -8.82 -5.19
CA GLU A 54 -15.31 -9.27 -6.41
C GLU A 54 -14.68 -8.53 -7.60
N LEU A 55 -13.99 -9.28 -8.47
CA LEU A 55 -13.35 -8.74 -9.66
C LEU A 55 -14.20 -9.05 -10.89
N PRO A 56 -14.30 -8.13 -11.87
CA PRO A 56 -14.82 -8.44 -13.19
C PRO A 56 -14.07 -9.60 -13.85
N ALA A 57 -14.73 -10.32 -14.76
CA ALA A 57 -14.18 -11.51 -15.42
C ALA A 57 -12.87 -11.25 -16.21
N ASP A 58 -12.63 -10.01 -16.64
CA ASP A 58 -11.42 -9.58 -17.36
C ASP A 58 -10.31 -9.04 -16.44
N THR A 59 -10.52 -9.06 -15.12
CA THR A 59 -9.66 -8.42 -14.13
C THR A 59 -9.09 -9.44 -13.15
N ARG A 60 -7.79 -9.34 -12.85
CA ARG A 60 -7.12 -10.22 -11.87
C ARG A 60 -5.98 -9.49 -11.17
N TRP A 61 -5.58 -10.03 -10.01
CA TRP A 61 -4.36 -9.60 -9.33
C TRP A 61 -3.11 -10.07 -10.08
N HIS A 62 -2.13 -9.17 -10.20
CA HIS A 62 -0.82 -9.47 -10.79
C HIS A 62 0.29 -9.18 -9.78
N PRO A 63 1.30 -10.05 -9.64
CA PRO A 63 2.52 -9.70 -8.92
C PRO A 63 3.16 -8.47 -9.57
N VAL A 64 3.47 -7.45 -8.79
CA VAL A 64 4.08 -6.20 -9.30
C VAL A 64 5.47 -6.45 -9.91
N SER A 65 6.15 -7.52 -9.48
CA SER A 65 7.42 -7.99 -10.07
C SER A 65 7.27 -8.71 -11.41
N SER A 66 6.05 -9.02 -11.85
CA SER A 66 5.75 -9.81 -13.04
C SER A 66 4.48 -9.31 -13.73
N LEU A 67 4.46 -8.02 -14.07
CA LEU A 67 3.34 -7.40 -14.78
C LEU A 67 3.32 -7.81 -16.26
N PRO A 68 2.15 -8.02 -16.86
CA PRO A 68 2.02 -8.25 -18.30
C PRO A 68 2.35 -6.96 -19.08
N PRO A 69 2.50 -7.04 -20.41
CA PRO A 69 2.51 -5.84 -21.25
C PRO A 69 1.28 -4.98 -20.96
N MET A 70 1.50 -3.71 -20.67
CA MET A 70 0.45 -2.76 -20.29
C MET A 70 0.15 -1.82 -21.45
N ALA A 71 -1.11 -1.39 -21.54
CA ALA A 71 -1.53 -0.43 -22.55
C ALA A 71 -0.86 0.94 -22.34
N PHE A 72 -0.54 1.61 -23.45
CA PHE A 72 -0.03 2.98 -23.45
C PHE A 72 1.18 3.16 -22.51
N ASP A 73 1.15 4.18 -21.66
CA ASP A 73 2.13 4.51 -20.64
C ASP A 73 1.72 4.04 -19.23
N HIS A 74 0.85 3.03 -19.12
CA HIS A 74 0.41 2.51 -17.81
C HIS A 74 1.55 1.87 -17.01
N GLY A 75 2.58 1.32 -17.68
CA GLY A 75 3.76 0.77 -16.99
C GLY A 75 4.49 1.80 -16.15
N PRO A 76 4.92 2.94 -16.73
CA PRO A 76 5.40 4.09 -15.97
C PRO A 76 4.49 4.52 -14.81
N MET A 77 3.17 4.51 -15.00
CA MET A 77 2.22 4.86 -13.94
C MET A 77 2.28 3.88 -12.76
N VAL A 78 2.31 2.57 -13.02
CA VAL A 78 2.43 1.55 -11.96
C VAL A 78 3.78 1.64 -11.24
N THR A 79 4.87 1.88 -11.97
CA THR A 79 6.19 2.11 -11.36
C THR A 79 6.18 3.34 -10.44
N HIS A 80 5.53 4.42 -10.86
CA HIS A 80 5.37 5.62 -10.03
C HIS A 80 4.52 5.34 -8.79
N ALA A 81 3.43 4.57 -8.93
CA ALA A 81 2.57 4.15 -7.83
C ALA A 81 3.34 3.32 -6.79
N ARG A 82 4.10 2.32 -7.24
CA ARG A 82 4.95 1.47 -6.38
C ARG A 82 5.98 2.32 -5.63
N THR A 83 6.67 3.21 -6.34
CA THR A 83 7.69 4.09 -5.75
C THR A 83 7.08 5.00 -4.69
N ARG A 84 5.90 5.57 -4.96
CA ARG A 84 5.17 6.41 -4.00
C ARG A 84 4.77 5.63 -2.75
N LEU A 85 4.25 4.41 -2.90
CA LEU A 85 3.88 3.56 -1.77
C LEU A 85 5.09 3.23 -0.90
N ILE A 86 6.19 2.77 -1.51
CA ILE A 86 7.45 2.47 -0.81
C ILE A 86 7.98 3.69 -0.06
N ALA A 87 7.98 4.86 -0.71
CA ALA A 87 8.39 6.10 -0.05
C ALA A 87 7.49 6.39 1.16
N LYS A 88 6.16 6.34 1.00
CA LYS A 88 5.23 6.60 2.11
C LYS A 88 5.40 5.66 3.29
N MET A 89 5.79 4.41 3.08
CA MET A 89 6.06 3.48 4.18
C MET A 89 7.21 3.93 5.10
N SER A 90 8.15 4.76 4.62
CA SER A 90 9.29 5.19 5.44
C SER A 90 8.95 6.34 6.40
N TYR A 91 8.00 7.20 6.01
CA TYR A 91 7.69 8.45 6.72
C TYR A 91 6.22 8.63 7.12
N THR A 92 5.33 7.68 6.80
CA THR A 92 3.91 7.69 7.21
C THR A 92 3.51 6.42 7.94
N ASN A 93 2.24 6.30 8.32
CA ASN A 93 1.64 5.08 8.84
C ASN A 93 0.90 4.24 7.77
N ILE A 94 1.07 4.50 6.45
CA ILE A 94 0.27 3.90 5.36
C ILE A 94 0.12 2.37 5.40
N GLY A 95 1.03 1.66 6.07
CA GLY A 95 0.90 0.23 6.34
C GLY A 95 -0.43 -0.16 6.99
N PHE A 96 -1.15 0.75 7.67
CA PHE A 96 -2.49 0.51 8.20
C PHE A 96 -3.49 0.08 7.11
N ALA A 97 -3.30 0.56 5.88
CA ALA A 97 -4.19 0.28 4.77
C ALA A 97 -3.94 -1.10 4.15
N LEU A 98 -2.79 -1.73 4.45
CA LEU A 98 -2.41 -3.05 3.95
C LEU A 98 -2.61 -4.15 4.99
N ALA A 99 -2.42 -3.84 6.26
CA ALA A 99 -2.53 -4.85 7.32
C ALA A 99 -3.99 -5.12 7.70
N PRO A 100 -4.29 -6.33 8.22
CA PRO A 100 -5.53 -6.55 8.95
C PRO A 100 -5.69 -5.60 10.14
N LYS A 101 -6.89 -5.53 10.72
CA LYS A 101 -7.15 -4.69 11.92
C LYS A 101 -6.26 -5.07 13.11
N GLU A 102 -6.03 -6.37 13.30
CA GLU A 102 -5.11 -6.93 14.29
C GLU A 102 -4.18 -7.94 13.62
N PHE A 103 -2.89 -7.90 13.95
CA PHE A 103 -1.88 -8.72 13.28
C PHE A 103 -0.74 -9.12 14.22
N ALA A 104 -0.11 -10.26 13.93
CA ALA A 104 1.20 -10.59 14.47
C ALA A 104 2.29 -9.79 13.72
N LEU A 105 3.44 -9.57 14.38
CA LEU A 105 4.56 -8.85 13.73
C LEU A 105 5.11 -9.57 12.50
N SER A 106 5.04 -10.91 12.45
CA SER A 106 5.42 -11.69 11.27
C SER A 106 4.57 -11.33 10.05
N THR A 107 3.25 -11.18 10.24
CA THR A 107 2.34 -10.76 9.16
C THR A 107 2.68 -9.36 8.68
N LEU A 108 2.92 -8.42 9.61
CA LEU A 108 3.29 -7.07 9.22
C LEU A 108 4.65 -7.01 8.50
N ARG A 109 5.62 -7.80 8.96
CA ARG A 109 6.91 -7.98 8.32
C ARG A 109 6.75 -8.46 6.88
N ASP A 110 5.91 -9.47 6.65
CA ASP A 110 5.69 -10.03 5.31
C ASP A 110 5.06 -9.00 4.36
N ILE A 111 4.10 -8.22 4.85
CA ILE A 111 3.48 -7.11 4.11
C ILE A 111 4.51 -6.05 3.74
N TYR A 112 5.33 -5.60 4.71
CA TYR A 112 6.38 -4.62 4.44
C TYR A 112 7.43 -5.18 3.47
N GLY A 113 7.82 -6.44 3.65
CA GLY A 113 8.80 -7.08 2.77
C GLY A 113 8.31 -7.22 1.33
N ALA A 114 7.05 -7.59 1.14
CA ALA A 114 6.42 -7.66 -0.18
C ALA A 114 6.36 -6.29 -0.86
N ALA A 115 5.99 -5.23 -0.12
CA ALA A 115 5.91 -3.88 -0.67
C ALA A 115 7.29 -3.30 -1.00
N LEU A 116 8.27 -3.45 -0.09
CA LEU A 116 9.61 -2.91 -0.22
C LEU A 116 10.48 -3.70 -1.21
N GLY A 117 10.18 -4.99 -1.41
CA GLY A 117 10.94 -5.88 -2.29
C GLY A 117 12.19 -6.49 -1.64
N TYR A 118 12.31 -6.43 -0.32
CA TYR A 118 13.39 -7.05 0.44
C TYR A 118 12.89 -7.51 1.81
N GLN A 119 13.62 -8.43 2.46
CA GLN A 119 13.22 -8.95 3.77
C GLN A 119 13.42 -7.90 4.87
N VAL A 120 12.38 -7.70 5.68
CA VAL A 120 12.41 -6.80 6.83
C VAL A 120 12.62 -7.62 8.10
N ASP A 121 13.41 -7.12 9.05
CA ASP A 121 13.50 -7.73 10.37
C ASP A 121 12.31 -7.34 11.24
N ALA A 122 11.61 -8.33 11.81
CA ALA A 122 10.40 -8.11 12.59
C ALA A 122 10.65 -7.33 13.89
N THR A 123 11.77 -7.60 14.56
CA THR A 123 12.15 -6.93 15.81
C THR A 123 12.48 -5.46 15.56
N ASN A 124 13.23 -5.16 14.50
CA ASN A 124 13.54 -3.81 14.09
C ASN A 124 12.28 -3.04 13.65
N LEU A 125 11.41 -3.67 12.84
CA LEU A 125 10.15 -3.08 12.42
C LEU A 125 9.28 -2.74 13.63
N GLN A 126 9.11 -3.68 14.57
CA GLN A 126 8.38 -3.43 15.81
C GLN A 126 8.99 -2.25 16.58
N ARG A 127 10.30 -2.26 16.79
CA ARG A 127 11.01 -1.22 17.55
C ARG A 127 10.80 0.16 16.94
N VAL A 128 10.94 0.30 15.62
CA VAL A 128 10.76 1.56 14.90
C VAL A 128 9.31 2.05 15.00
N LEU A 129 8.34 1.19 14.69
CA LEU A 129 6.92 1.56 14.68
C LEU A 129 6.40 1.85 16.09
N ALA A 130 6.82 1.10 17.11
CA ALA A 130 6.45 1.35 18.50
C ALA A 130 7.05 2.67 19.01
N ARG A 131 8.32 2.95 18.72
CA ARG A 131 8.97 4.23 19.08
C ARG A 131 8.23 5.43 18.47
N ARG A 132 7.78 5.30 17.23
CA ARG A 132 6.98 6.33 16.53
C ARG A 132 5.49 6.32 16.92
N ARG A 133 5.08 5.48 17.87
CA ARG A 133 3.68 5.31 18.31
C ARG A 133 2.73 5.01 17.14
N VAL A 134 3.17 4.21 16.18
CA VAL A 134 2.39 3.83 14.99
C VAL A 134 1.59 2.56 15.24
N ILE A 135 2.12 1.66 16.07
CA ILE A 135 1.46 0.43 16.48
C ILE A 135 1.39 0.33 18.00
N THR A 136 0.41 -0.41 18.50
CA THR A 136 0.27 -0.76 19.91
C THR A 136 -0.12 -2.22 20.05
N GLN A 137 0.27 -2.86 21.16
CA GLN A 137 -0.22 -4.19 21.50
C GLN A 137 -1.71 -4.13 21.82
N THR A 138 -2.44 -5.17 21.42
CA THR A 138 -3.89 -5.29 21.69
C THR A 138 -4.17 -5.88 23.08
N GLY A 139 -3.18 -6.53 23.69
CA GLY A 139 -3.35 -7.37 24.88
C GLY A 139 -3.84 -8.78 24.56
N THR A 140 -4.09 -9.08 23.29
CA THR A 140 -4.50 -10.40 22.80
C THR A 140 -3.33 -11.13 22.13
N ILE A 141 -3.47 -12.45 22.01
CA ILE A 141 -2.51 -13.33 21.34
C ILE A 141 -3.20 -14.00 20.15
N ALA A 142 -2.42 -14.32 19.12
CA ALA A 142 -2.88 -15.09 17.98
C ALA A 142 -3.37 -16.48 18.43
N GLN A 143 -4.30 -17.09 17.70
CA GLN A 143 -4.64 -18.48 17.99
C GLN A 143 -3.41 -19.37 17.78
N SER A 144 -3.19 -20.33 18.69
CA SER A 144 -2.11 -21.31 18.57
C SER A 144 -2.24 -22.04 17.24
N GLY A 145 -1.24 -21.89 16.37
CA GLY A 145 -1.20 -22.63 15.11
C GLY A 145 -1.01 -24.13 15.34
N ARG A 146 -1.29 -24.93 14.31
CA ARG A 146 -1.10 -26.41 14.33
C ARG A 146 0.34 -26.85 14.65
N SER A 147 1.31 -25.94 14.54
CA SER A 147 2.75 -26.16 14.78
C SER A 147 3.20 -25.98 16.24
N GLY A 148 2.29 -25.73 17.19
CA GLY A 148 2.59 -25.86 18.63
C GLY A 148 3.49 -24.78 19.26
N GLY A 149 3.77 -23.68 18.54
CA GLY A 149 4.56 -22.56 19.08
C GLY A 149 3.78 -21.67 20.06
N ARG A 150 4.52 -20.89 20.88
CA ARG A 150 3.91 -19.87 21.75
C ARG A 150 3.09 -18.89 20.90
N PRO A 151 1.82 -18.64 21.24
CA PRO A 151 0.99 -17.64 20.58
C PRO A 151 1.68 -16.27 20.47
N ALA A 152 1.71 -15.72 19.26
CA ALA A 152 2.29 -14.40 19.02
C ALA A 152 1.39 -13.31 19.61
N ALA A 153 1.97 -12.29 20.25
CA ALA A 153 1.22 -11.10 20.64
C ALA A 153 0.66 -10.39 19.40
N LEU A 154 -0.58 -9.90 19.51
CA LEU A 154 -1.23 -9.14 18.46
C LEU A 154 -1.06 -7.64 18.67
N TYR A 155 -0.99 -6.95 17.54
CA TYR A 155 -0.79 -5.51 17.43
C TYR A 155 -1.83 -4.93 16.51
N ARG A 156 -2.08 -3.64 16.65
CA ARG A 156 -2.88 -2.84 15.73
C ARG A 156 -2.20 -1.52 15.46
N PHE A 157 -2.52 -0.89 14.33
CA PHE A 157 -2.19 0.51 14.10
C PHE A 157 -2.96 1.39 15.09
N THR A 158 -2.34 2.49 15.53
CA THR A 158 -2.98 3.44 16.46
C THR A 158 -4.01 4.32 15.77
N ASP A 159 -3.95 4.41 14.45
CA ASP A 159 -4.78 5.28 13.61
C ASP A 159 -5.04 4.58 12.27
N SER A 160 -6.23 4.80 11.70
CA SER A 160 -6.67 4.34 10.39
C SER A 160 -6.77 5.49 9.37
N GLN A 161 -6.24 6.66 9.71
CA GLN A 161 -6.04 7.79 8.81
C GLN A 161 -4.56 7.96 8.51
N LEU A 162 -4.25 8.40 7.28
CA LEU A 162 -2.88 8.65 6.87
C LEU A 162 -2.31 9.86 7.63
N ARG A 163 -1.19 9.65 8.32
CA ARG A 163 -0.41 10.71 8.98
C ARG A 163 1.08 10.51 8.76
N VAL A 164 1.83 11.61 8.81
CA VAL A 164 3.29 11.59 8.85
C VAL A 164 3.73 11.06 10.22
N THR A 165 4.76 10.22 10.22
CA THR A 165 5.32 9.54 11.41
C THR A 165 6.81 9.83 11.59
N ASP A 166 7.44 10.45 10.58
CA ASP A 166 8.80 10.96 10.61
C ASP A 166 8.89 12.17 9.66
N GLU A 167 8.76 13.36 10.22
CA GLU A 167 8.75 14.62 9.46
C GLU A 167 10.11 14.87 8.79
N PHE A 168 11.21 14.48 9.42
CA PHE A 168 12.55 14.67 8.89
C PHE A 168 12.87 13.72 7.73
N ALA A 169 12.27 12.53 7.70
CA ALA A 169 12.31 11.67 6.52
C ALA A 169 11.56 12.27 5.33
N ALA A 170 10.43 12.96 5.57
CA ALA A 170 9.66 13.61 4.51
C ALA A 170 10.37 14.84 3.91
N LEU A 171 11.24 15.49 4.68
CA LEU A 171 12.00 16.68 4.26
C LEU A 171 13.35 16.37 3.61
N ARG A 172 13.74 15.09 3.46
CA ARG A 172 15.00 14.73 2.80
C ARG A 172 14.96 15.09 1.30
N PRO A 173 16.01 15.72 0.74
CA PRO A 173 16.11 15.96 -0.69
C PRO A 173 16.06 14.63 -1.46
N PRO A 174 15.32 14.54 -2.58
CA PRO A 174 15.35 13.35 -3.43
C PRO A 174 16.76 13.16 -4.02
N GLY A 175 17.39 12.01 -3.76
CA GLY A 175 18.66 11.62 -4.41
C GLY A 175 19.83 11.18 -3.50
N GLN A 176 19.67 11.16 -2.17
CA GLN A 176 20.65 10.52 -1.27
C GLN A 176 20.19 9.10 -0.89
N LEU A 177 20.49 8.12 -1.74
CA LEU A 177 20.57 6.71 -1.40
C LEU A 177 21.89 6.15 -1.93
#